data_AF-A0AAV7KPA7-F1
#
_entry.id   AF-A0AAV7KPA7-F1
#
_cell.length_a   1.000
_cell.length_b   1.000
_cell.length_c   1.000
_cell.angle_alpha   90.00
_cell.angle_beta   90.00
_cell.angle_gamma   90.00
#
_symmetry.space_group_name_H-M   'P 1'
#
loop_
_entity.id
_entity.type
_entity.pdbx_description
1 polymer ?
#
loop_
_entity_poly.entity_id
_entity_poly.type
_entity_poly.pdbx_seq_one_letter_code
_entity_poly.pdbx_strand_id
1 'polypeptide(L)'
;MPNADTVSVGVSILVKRFGWTWIGLLSQDTSTTQSTMHFIKQDILKTGACIAFWEKIPTMYSATTLRHLVEVLRKSSAKAVVTICSEPYLLPFMEEAARQNLTGIIWVATQVWASSSLLSVVDYSTVLAGTIGFAIPRGVISGLKEYIYNLNPLQNPEDLFTKEFWEVAFGCTWPVGFTNSTSFTSEGSDKKLLCTGSENLLGLKPHVLDVNNFRLTNNVYNAIYATSHALHNLLSCLPGKGPFVNGTCATIHDFRPWQV
;
A
#
# COMPACT_ATOMS: atom_id res chain seq x y z
N MET A 1 1.74 -4.09 -12.04
CA MET A 1 2.20 -2.94 -11.23
C MET A 1 3.20 -2.15 -12.07
N PRO A 2 3.19 -0.81 -12.09
CA PRO A 2 4.17 -0.05 -12.87
C PRO A 2 5.59 -0.39 -12.41
N ASN A 3 6.51 -0.51 -13.36
CA ASN A 3 7.94 -0.68 -13.07
C ASN A 3 8.57 0.66 -12.65
N ALA A 4 9.79 0.61 -12.11
CA ALA A 4 10.54 1.79 -11.66
C ALA A 4 10.68 2.88 -12.74
N ASP A 5 10.87 2.48 -13.99
CA ASP A 5 11.04 3.37 -15.14
C ASP A 5 9.81 4.26 -15.37
N THR A 6 8.60 3.70 -15.24
CA THR A 6 7.36 4.45 -15.44
C THR A 6 7.21 5.58 -14.43
N VAL A 7 7.54 5.31 -13.16
CA VAL A 7 7.49 6.31 -12.08
C VAL A 7 8.53 7.40 -12.32
N SER A 8 9.75 7.03 -12.73
CA SER A 8 10.83 7.94 -13.06
C SER A 8 10.45 8.94 -14.16
N VAL A 9 9.91 8.43 -15.27
CA VAL A 9 9.42 9.26 -16.37
C VAL A 9 8.30 10.19 -15.91
N GLY A 10 7.33 9.67 -15.15
CA GLY A 10 6.24 10.47 -14.61
C GLY A 10 6.72 11.64 -13.75
N VAL A 11 7.67 11.40 -12.84
CA VAL A 11 8.29 12.44 -12.01
C VAL A 11 9.02 13.48 -12.88
N SER A 12 9.78 13.05 -13.90
CA SER A 12 10.49 13.99 -14.78
C SER A 12 9.55 14.92 -15.55
N ILE A 13 8.40 14.40 -16.00
CA ILE A 13 7.34 15.19 -16.66
C ILE A 13 6.77 16.21 -15.68
N LEU A 14 6.52 15.80 -14.43
CA LEU A 14 6.01 16.68 -13.39
C LEU A 14 6.98 17.83 -13.11
N VAL A 15 8.26 17.52 -12.93
CA VAL A 15 9.33 18.52 -12.71
C VAL A 15 9.39 19.53 -13.85
N LYS A 16 9.38 19.07 -15.10
CA LYS A 16 9.35 19.97 -16.28
C LYS A 16 8.09 20.83 -16.32
N ARG A 17 6.92 20.23 -16.07
CA ARG A 17 5.63 20.92 -16.15
C ARG A 17 5.51 22.07 -15.16
N PHE A 18 6.03 21.88 -13.95
CA PHE A 18 5.98 22.90 -12.89
C PHE A 18 7.23 23.79 -12.84
N GLY A 19 8.22 23.57 -13.71
CA GLY A 19 9.45 24.36 -13.75
C GLY A 19 10.26 24.29 -12.47
N TRP A 20 10.18 23.18 -11.72
CA TRP A 20 10.94 23.02 -10.49
C TRP A 20 12.42 22.80 -10.79
N THR A 21 13.29 23.57 -10.14
CA THR A 21 14.74 23.53 -10.36
C THR A 21 15.50 22.79 -9.26
N TRP A 22 14.95 22.70 -8.05
CA TRP A 22 15.54 22.02 -6.90
C TRP A 22 14.57 21.02 -6.31
N ILE A 23 14.95 19.75 -6.32
CA ILE A 23 14.11 18.63 -5.87
C ILE A 23 14.79 17.92 -4.70
N GLY A 24 14.04 17.67 -3.63
CA GLY A 24 14.45 16.77 -2.56
C GLY A 24 14.04 15.33 -2.86
N LEU A 25 14.86 14.36 -2.47
CA LEU A 25 14.52 12.94 -2.57
C LEU A 25 14.48 12.32 -1.17
N LEU A 26 13.42 11.57 -0.89
CA LEU A 26 13.26 10.85 0.36
C LEU A 26 12.88 9.40 0.06
N SER A 27 13.66 8.45 0.56
CA SER A 27 13.49 7.03 0.21
C SER A 27 13.61 6.14 1.44
N GLN A 28 12.82 5.08 1.52
CA GLN A 28 13.07 4.03 2.51
C GLN A 28 14.48 3.45 2.30
N ASP A 29 15.17 3.06 3.37
CA ASP A 29 16.50 2.46 3.29
C ASP A 29 16.43 0.96 2.92
N THR A 30 16.08 0.68 1.67
CA THR A 30 16.11 -0.67 1.08
C THR A 30 16.75 -0.65 -0.30
N SER A 31 17.44 -1.72 -0.70
CA SER A 31 18.09 -1.80 -2.02
C SER A 31 17.14 -1.50 -3.19
N THR A 32 15.90 -1.98 -3.12
CA THR A 32 14.86 -1.77 -4.14
C THR A 32 14.46 -0.30 -4.27
N THR A 33 14.17 0.38 -3.15
CA THR A 33 13.77 1.80 -3.16
C THR A 33 14.94 2.70 -3.54
N GLN A 34 16.16 2.37 -3.10
CA GLN A 34 17.37 3.10 -3.52
C GLN A 34 17.62 2.98 -5.03
N SER A 35 17.47 1.77 -5.59
CA SER A 35 17.61 1.55 -7.04
C SER A 35 16.58 2.35 -7.84
N THR A 36 15.32 2.34 -7.39
CA THR A 36 14.24 3.13 -8.03
C THR A 36 14.53 4.63 -7.94
N MET A 37 14.99 5.12 -6.79
CA MET A 37 15.31 6.53 -6.59
C MET A 37 16.52 6.97 -7.43
N HIS A 38 17.44 6.06 -7.74
CA HIS A 38 18.54 6.33 -8.66
C HIS A 38 18.05 6.62 -10.08
N PHE A 39 17.10 5.83 -10.61
CA PHE A 39 16.46 6.11 -11.91
C PHE A 39 15.75 7.47 -11.91
N ILE A 40 14.95 7.74 -10.87
CA ILE A 40 14.26 9.03 -10.68
C ILE A 40 15.27 10.19 -10.71
N LYS A 41 16.36 10.07 -9.95
CA LYS A 41 17.43 11.07 -9.93
C LYS A 41 17.97 11.32 -11.34
N GLN A 42 18.31 10.26 -12.08
CA GLN A 42 18.84 10.40 -13.44
C GLN A 42 17.88 11.13 -14.37
N ASP A 43 16.58 10.80 -14.34
CA ASP A 43 15.60 11.45 -15.21
C ASP A 43 15.29 12.89 -14.79
N ILE A 44 15.33 13.20 -13.48
CA ILE A 44 15.25 14.59 -12.98
C ILE A 44 16.43 15.40 -13.53
N LEU A 45 17.66 14.88 -13.46
CA LEU A 45 18.84 15.59 -13.96
C LEU A 45 18.76 15.86 -15.47
N LYS A 46 18.20 14.94 -16.25
CA LYS A 46 17.93 15.15 -17.70
C LYS A 46 16.93 16.28 -17.97
N THR A 47 16.17 16.73 -16.98
CA THR A 47 15.28 17.89 -17.11
C THR A 47 16.00 19.23 -16.96
N GLY A 48 17.24 19.24 -16.47
CA GLY A 48 17.98 20.44 -16.09
C GLY A 48 17.79 20.86 -14.62
N ALA A 49 16.95 20.13 -13.86
CA ALA A 49 16.79 20.33 -12.42
C ALA A 49 17.92 19.64 -11.62
N CYS A 50 18.12 20.10 -10.38
CA CYS A 50 19.12 19.61 -9.45
C CYS A 50 18.48 18.89 -8.26
N ILE A 51 19.24 17.96 -7.66
CA ILE A 51 18.86 17.32 -6.40
C ILE A 51 19.44 18.13 -5.25
N ALA A 52 18.58 18.70 -4.40
CA ALA A 52 18.99 19.50 -3.25
C ALA A 52 19.50 18.63 -2.09
N PHE A 53 18.83 17.51 -1.86
CA PHE A 53 19.23 16.49 -0.90
C PHE A 53 18.65 15.15 -1.32
N TRP A 54 19.26 14.07 -0.86
CA TRP A 54 18.71 12.72 -0.96
C TRP A 54 18.90 12.01 0.37
N GLU A 55 17.81 11.93 1.12
CA GLU A 55 17.79 11.33 2.45
C GLU A 55 17.09 9.98 2.46
N LYS A 56 17.39 9.23 3.53
CA LYS A 56 16.84 7.90 3.75
C LYS A 56 16.00 7.84 5.01
N ILE A 57 14.80 7.26 4.91
CA ILE A 57 13.99 6.86 6.05
C ILE A 57 14.43 5.44 6.44
N PRO A 58 15.07 5.26 7.61
CA PRO A 58 15.54 3.94 8.01
C PRO A 58 14.37 3.07 8.44
N THR A 59 14.51 1.75 8.24
CA THR A 59 13.55 0.75 8.74
C THR A 59 13.58 0.61 10.27
N MET A 60 14.71 0.97 10.88
CA MET A 60 14.86 1.18 12.31
C MET A 60 15.18 2.64 12.57
N TYR A 61 14.21 3.39 13.10
CA TYR A 61 14.34 4.81 13.36
C TYR A 61 14.45 5.09 14.86
N SER A 62 15.01 6.26 15.16
CA SER A 62 15.01 6.85 16.49
C SER A 62 14.42 8.26 16.42
N ALA A 63 13.96 8.79 17.55
CA ALA A 63 13.44 10.16 17.61
C ALA A 63 14.48 11.22 17.19
N THR A 64 15.79 10.94 17.37
CA THR A 64 16.85 11.84 16.89
C THR A 64 17.00 11.77 15.38
N THR A 65 16.92 10.56 14.79
CA THR A 65 16.97 10.38 13.33
C THR A 65 15.81 11.07 12.62
N LEU A 66 14.57 10.90 13.11
CA LEU A 66 13.40 11.54 12.51
C LEU A 66 13.47 13.08 12.61
N ARG A 67 13.88 13.61 13.78
CA ARG A 67 14.13 15.04 13.97
C ARG A 67 15.17 15.59 12.99
N HIS A 68 16.25 14.83 12.78
CA HIS A 68 17.29 15.22 11.83
C HIS A 68 16.75 15.30 10.40
N LEU A 69 15.97 14.31 9.95
CA LEU A 69 15.36 14.34 8.62
C LEU A 69 14.45 15.56 8.44
N VAL A 70 13.60 15.87 9.41
CA VAL A 70 12.76 17.08 9.37
C VAL A 70 13.60 18.35 9.26
N GLU A 71 14.73 18.41 9.97
CA GLU A 71 15.64 19.57 9.92
C GLU A 71 16.35 19.70 8.57
N VAL A 72 16.73 18.59 7.94
CA VAL A 72 17.27 18.60 6.55
C VAL A 72 16.25 19.20 5.60
N LEU A 73 14.98 18.78 5.69
CA LEU A 73 13.91 19.32 4.86
C LEU A 73 13.67 20.81 5.14
N ARG A 74 13.67 21.23 6.40
CA ARG A 74 13.48 22.63 6.81
C ARG A 74 14.58 23.56 6.30
N LYS A 75 15.84 23.10 6.30
CA LYS A 75 16.99 23.88 5.82
C LYS A 75 17.08 23.96 4.30
N SER A 76 16.41 23.06 3.60
CA SER A 76 16.42 23.02 2.14
C SER A 76 15.53 24.11 1.54
N SER A 77 15.97 24.68 0.42
CA SER A 77 15.15 25.59 -0.41
C SER A 77 14.28 24.84 -1.42
N ALA A 78 14.42 23.52 -1.53
CA ALA A 78 13.61 22.69 -2.43
C ALA A 78 12.16 22.65 -1.97
N LYS A 79 11.23 23.07 -2.85
CA LYS A 79 9.79 23.04 -2.57
C LYS A 79 9.15 21.69 -2.87
N ALA A 80 9.71 20.90 -3.78
CA ALA A 80 9.17 19.60 -4.15
C ALA A 80 10.04 18.47 -3.60
N VAL A 81 9.42 17.49 -2.95
CA VAL A 81 10.11 16.33 -2.38
C VAL A 81 9.47 15.05 -2.91
N VAL A 82 10.25 14.26 -3.64
CA VAL A 82 9.83 12.97 -4.17
C VAL A 82 10.06 11.88 -3.13
N THR A 83 9.00 11.17 -2.75
CA THR A 83 9.04 10.22 -1.64
C THR A 83 8.63 8.81 -2.06
N ILE A 84 9.52 7.84 -1.80
CA ILE A 84 9.23 6.40 -1.91
C ILE A 84 9.45 5.76 -0.54
N CYS A 85 8.37 5.43 0.15
CA CYS A 85 8.43 4.75 1.43
C CYS A 85 7.12 4.01 1.68
N SER A 86 7.19 2.83 2.30
CA SER A 86 5.97 2.15 2.75
C SER A 86 5.40 2.82 4.00
N GLU A 87 4.08 2.72 4.15
CA GLU A 87 3.31 3.41 5.19
C GLU A 87 3.87 3.19 6.62
N PRO A 88 4.27 1.98 7.05
CA PRO A 88 4.74 1.76 8.42
C PRO A 88 5.99 2.56 8.80
N TYR A 89 6.84 2.90 7.83
CA TYR A 89 8.06 3.68 8.07
C TYR A 89 7.86 5.16 7.75
N LEU A 90 6.91 5.49 6.86
CA LEU A 90 6.59 6.87 6.51
C LEU A 90 5.77 7.57 7.59
N LEU A 91 4.83 6.84 8.22
CA LEU A 91 3.92 7.40 9.22
C LEU A 91 4.65 8.07 10.40
N PRO A 92 5.62 7.43 11.08
CA PRO A 92 6.33 8.05 12.20
C PRO A 92 7.10 9.31 11.78
N PHE A 93 7.62 9.33 10.55
CA PHE A 93 8.27 10.51 10.00
C PHE A 93 7.28 11.65 9.75
N MET A 94 6.10 11.35 9.21
CA MET A 94 5.05 12.34 8.97
C MET A 94 4.46 12.90 10.27
N GLU A 95 4.33 12.06 11.31
CA GLU A 95 3.98 12.50 12.66
C GLU A 95 5.00 13.49 13.22
N GLU A 96 6.29 13.18 13.09
CA GLU A 96 7.36 14.08 13.55
C GLU A 96 7.40 15.39 12.73
N ALA A 97 7.16 15.33 11.43
CA ALA A 97 7.03 16.51 10.57
C ALA A 97 5.84 17.38 10.98
N ALA A 98 4.69 16.77 11.29
CA ALA A 98 3.49 17.47 11.76
C ALA A 98 3.69 18.09 13.15
N ARG A 99 4.29 17.34 14.08
CA ARG A 99 4.65 17.82 15.42
C ARG A 99 5.56 19.05 15.37
N GLN A 100 6.41 19.14 14.35
CA GLN A 100 7.32 20.26 14.15
C GLN A 100 6.77 21.34 13.19
N ASN A 101 5.50 21.27 12.78
CA ASN A 101 4.85 22.19 11.84
C ASN A 101 5.66 22.39 10.54
N LEU A 102 6.18 21.30 9.96
CA LEU A 102 6.85 21.34 8.68
C LEU A 102 5.82 21.62 7.58
N THR A 103 5.87 22.81 7.00
CA THR A 103 4.92 23.28 5.99
C THR A 103 5.65 23.80 4.75
N GLY A 104 4.91 24.07 3.67
CA GLY A 104 5.47 24.66 2.45
C GLY A 104 6.16 23.66 1.50
N ILE A 105 6.04 22.36 1.79
CA ILE A 105 6.56 21.28 0.96
C ILE A 105 5.44 20.71 0.09
N ILE A 106 5.73 20.59 -1.19
CA ILE A 106 4.92 19.85 -2.17
C ILE A 106 5.45 18.43 -2.21
N TRP A 107 4.72 17.52 -1.57
CA TRP A 107 5.07 16.10 -1.60
C TRP A 107 4.70 15.49 -2.95
N VAL A 108 5.64 14.78 -3.55
CA VAL A 108 5.41 13.95 -4.73
C VAL A 108 5.39 12.50 -4.27
N ALA A 109 4.17 11.99 -4.04
CA ALA A 109 3.93 10.65 -3.55
C ALA A 109 4.00 9.63 -4.69
N THR A 110 4.74 8.55 -4.48
CA THR A 110 4.71 7.41 -5.40
C THR A 110 3.57 6.46 -5.06
N GLN A 111 3.34 5.48 -5.94
CA GLN A 111 2.24 4.52 -5.83
C GLN A 111 2.20 3.71 -4.54
N VAL A 112 3.29 3.72 -3.78
CA VAL A 112 3.41 3.03 -2.50
C VAL A 112 2.53 3.67 -1.42
N TRP A 113 2.36 5.00 -1.43
CA TRP A 113 1.64 5.72 -0.37
C TRP A 113 0.71 6.84 -0.87
N ALA A 114 0.71 7.14 -2.17
CA ALA A 114 -0.13 8.18 -2.78
C ALA A 114 -1.64 8.01 -2.54
N SER A 115 -2.09 6.80 -2.22
CA SER A 115 -3.49 6.49 -1.95
C SER A 115 -3.71 5.92 -0.54
N SER A 116 -2.79 6.21 0.38
CA SER A 116 -2.86 5.79 1.78
C SER A 116 -4.05 6.42 2.50
N SER A 117 -4.98 5.60 3.01
CA SER A 117 -6.07 6.08 3.86
C SER A 117 -5.57 6.50 5.26
N LEU A 118 -4.42 5.97 5.68
CA LEU A 118 -3.77 6.27 6.96
C LEU A 118 -3.14 7.68 6.98
N LEU A 119 -2.51 8.08 5.87
CA LEU A 119 -1.87 9.41 5.74
C LEU A 119 -2.82 10.50 5.23
N SER A 120 -4.02 10.13 4.76
CA SER A 120 -5.03 11.08 4.25
C SER A 120 -6.02 11.57 5.32
N VAL A 121 -5.64 11.50 6.60
CA VAL A 121 -6.47 11.98 7.71
C VAL A 121 -6.21 13.46 8.03
N VAL A 122 -7.18 14.11 8.68
CA VAL A 122 -7.15 15.55 9.00
C VAL A 122 -5.91 15.94 9.80
N ASP A 123 -5.45 15.07 10.69
CA ASP A 123 -4.29 15.30 11.58
C ASP A 123 -2.99 15.57 10.82
N TYR A 124 -2.84 15.06 9.59
CA TYR A 124 -1.65 15.28 8.75
C TYR A 124 -1.86 16.31 7.65
N SER A 125 -3.05 16.92 7.56
CA SER A 125 -3.38 17.87 6.50
C SER A 125 -2.46 19.10 6.49
N THR A 126 -1.94 19.52 7.64
CA THR A 126 -1.00 20.65 7.75
C THR A 126 0.30 20.40 6.99
N VAL A 127 0.74 19.14 6.89
CA VAL A 127 1.99 18.74 6.23
C VAL A 127 1.74 18.22 4.82
N LEU A 128 0.65 17.48 4.62
CA LEU A 128 0.39 16.71 3.39
C LEU A 128 -0.63 17.35 2.45
N ALA A 129 -1.27 18.47 2.81
CA ALA A 129 -2.15 19.17 1.90
C ALA A 129 -1.42 19.59 0.61
N GLY A 130 -2.06 19.31 -0.54
CA GLY A 130 -1.47 19.60 -1.85
C GLY A 130 -0.48 18.55 -2.36
N THR A 131 -0.38 17.38 -1.70
CA THR A 131 0.41 16.23 -2.21
C THR A 131 -0.04 15.84 -3.62
N ILE A 132 0.91 15.63 -4.52
CA ILE A 132 0.69 15.12 -5.87
C ILE A 132 1.13 13.65 -5.90
N GLY A 133 0.20 12.75 -6.22
CA GLY A 133 0.45 11.31 -6.15
C GLY A 133 0.39 10.60 -7.50
N PHE A 134 1.30 9.66 -7.72
CA PHE A 134 1.15 8.62 -8.75
C PHE A 134 0.41 7.45 -8.12
N ALA A 135 -0.80 7.13 -8.59
CA ALA A 135 -1.58 6.04 -8.03
C ALA A 135 -1.86 4.97 -9.09
N ILE A 136 -1.83 3.70 -8.66
CA ILE A 136 -2.32 2.58 -9.47
C ILE A 136 -3.81 2.81 -9.77
N PRO A 137 -4.31 2.64 -11.00
CA PRO A 137 -5.73 2.84 -11.29
C PRO A 137 -6.64 2.11 -10.30
N ARG A 138 -7.70 2.79 -9.87
CA ARG A 138 -8.72 2.19 -9.02
C ARG A 138 -9.50 1.16 -9.85
N GLY A 139 -9.61 -0.05 -9.34
CA GLY A 139 -10.49 -1.08 -9.88
C GLY A 139 -11.90 -0.99 -9.31
N VAL A 140 -12.86 -1.49 -10.08
CA VAL A 140 -14.22 -1.74 -9.63
C VAL A 140 -14.42 -3.25 -9.68
N ILE A 141 -14.58 -3.87 -8.51
CA ILE A 141 -14.83 -5.30 -8.38
C ILE A 141 -16.24 -5.46 -7.82
N SER A 142 -17.17 -5.80 -8.71
CA SER A 142 -18.59 -5.97 -8.37
C SER A 142 -18.76 -7.02 -7.27
N GLY A 143 -19.53 -6.71 -6.22
CA GLY A 143 -19.81 -7.61 -5.12
C GLY A 143 -18.73 -7.69 -4.02
N LEU A 144 -17.51 -7.19 -4.28
CA LEU A 144 -16.42 -7.29 -3.30
C LEU A 144 -16.66 -6.43 -2.06
N LYS A 145 -17.22 -5.23 -2.23
CA LYS A 145 -17.54 -4.34 -1.12
C LYS A 145 -18.59 -4.96 -0.19
N GLU A 146 -19.63 -5.53 -0.78
CA GLU A 146 -20.71 -6.23 -0.09
C GLU A 146 -20.18 -7.49 0.60
N TYR A 147 -19.31 -8.25 -0.08
CA TYR A 147 -18.64 -9.42 0.50
C TYR A 147 -17.84 -9.04 1.76
N ILE A 148 -17.01 -7.98 1.68
CA ILE A 148 -16.20 -7.52 2.82
C ILE A 148 -17.07 -7.09 4.00
N TYR A 149 -18.17 -6.37 3.75
CA TYR A 149 -19.09 -5.96 4.83
C TYR A 149 -19.91 -7.10 5.44
N ASN A 150 -20.01 -8.23 4.74
CA ASN A 150 -20.69 -9.43 5.23
C ASN A 150 -19.72 -10.46 5.82
N LEU A 151 -18.43 -10.13 5.96
CA LEU A 151 -17.48 -10.99 6.66
C LEU A 151 -17.98 -11.25 8.08
N ASN A 152 -17.98 -12.52 8.47
CA ASN A 152 -18.44 -12.95 9.77
C ASN A 152 -17.47 -13.99 10.34
N PRO A 153 -16.74 -13.68 11.43
CA PRO A 153 -15.79 -14.60 12.05
C PRO A 153 -16.43 -15.88 12.59
N LEU A 154 -17.76 -15.91 12.77
CA LEU A 154 -18.52 -17.07 13.21
C LEU A 154 -18.84 -18.04 12.08
N GLN A 155 -18.88 -17.57 10.82
CA GLN A 155 -19.19 -18.42 9.67
C GLN A 155 -18.00 -19.31 9.29
N ASN A 156 -16.78 -18.83 9.48
CA ASN A 156 -15.57 -19.60 9.26
C ASN A 156 -14.59 -19.43 10.45
N PRO A 157 -14.79 -20.18 11.55
CA PRO A 157 -13.96 -20.06 12.74
C PRO A 157 -12.49 -20.44 12.51
N GLU A 158 -12.17 -21.16 11.43
CA GLU A 158 -10.81 -21.55 11.07
C GLU A 158 -10.06 -20.41 10.34
N ASP A 159 -10.76 -19.36 9.90
CA ASP A 159 -10.12 -18.19 9.32
C ASP A 159 -9.52 -17.29 10.41
N LEU A 160 -8.26 -17.57 10.71
CA LEU A 160 -7.46 -16.82 11.68
C LEU A 160 -7.31 -15.34 11.31
N PHE A 161 -7.29 -14.99 10.01
CA PHE A 161 -7.12 -13.61 9.57
C PHE A 161 -8.36 -12.77 9.86
N THR A 162 -9.55 -13.32 9.62
CA THR A 162 -10.80 -12.64 9.95
C THR A 162 -10.93 -12.45 11.47
N LYS A 163 -10.48 -13.42 12.28
CA LYS A 163 -10.46 -13.29 13.75
C LYS A 163 -9.52 -12.20 14.23
N GLU A 164 -8.27 -12.20 13.76
CA GLU A 164 -7.26 -11.19 14.12
C GLU A 164 -7.68 -9.79 13.66
N PHE A 165 -8.20 -9.67 12.43
CA PHE A 165 -8.77 -8.42 11.93
C PHE A 165 -9.86 -7.89 12.86
N TRP A 166 -10.74 -8.75 13.36
CA TRP A 166 -11.83 -8.35 14.24
C TRP A 166 -11.33 -7.77 15.57
N GLU A 167 -10.35 -8.44 16.19
CA GLU A 167 -9.72 -7.98 17.43
C GLU A 167 -9.08 -6.60 17.26
N VAL A 168 -8.34 -6.41 16.15
CA VAL A 168 -7.68 -5.14 15.84
C VAL A 168 -8.69 -4.04 15.50
N ALA A 169 -9.68 -4.34 14.66
CA ALA A 169 -10.64 -3.36 14.17
C ALA A 169 -11.57 -2.83 15.29
N PHE A 170 -11.95 -3.69 16.24
CA PHE A 170 -12.87 -3.35 17.33
C PHE A 170 -12.21 -3.20 18.70
N GLY A 171 -10.89 -3.44 18.82
CA GLY A 171 -10.17 -3.37 20.08
C GLY A 171 -10.68 -4.38 21.12
N CYS A 172 -11.09 -5.55 20.65
CA CYS A 172 -11.66 -6.62 21.47
C CYS A 172 -10.75 -7.87 21.46
N THR A 173 -11.05 -8.84 22.31
CA THR A 173 -10.39 -10.15 22.34
C THR A 173 -11.40 -11.28 22.26
N TRP A 174 -11.07 -12.35 21.54
CA TRP A 174 -11.90 -13.54 21.52
C TRP A 174 -11.90 -14.25 22.88
N PRO A 175 -13.05 -14.79 23.34
CA PRO A 175 -13.11 -15.62 24.54
C PRO A 175 -12.18 -16.84 24.45
N VAL A 176 -11.53 -17.20 25.55
CA VAL A 176 -10.70 -18.40 25.63
C VAL A 176 -11.59 -19.63 25.36
N GLY A 177 -11.25 -20.46 24.37
CA GLY A 177 -12.06 -21.63 23.99
C GLY A 177 -13.04 -21.40 22.83
N PHE A 178 -12.88 -20.32 22.06
CA PHE A 178 -13.64 -20.05 20.82
C PHE A 178 -13.29 -21.02 19.66
N THR A 179 -13.41 -22.32 19.93
CA THR A 179 -13.44 -23.41 18.96
C THR A 179 -14.76 -24.16 18.96
N ASN A 180 -15.65 -23.96 19.95
CA ASN A 180 -17.09 -24.24 19.91
C ASN A 180 -17.67 -23.99 21.30
N SER A 181 -18.88 -23.44 21.35
CA SER A 181 -19.76 -23.30 22.52
C SER A 181 -19.75 -21.96 23.25
N THR A 182 -21.00 -21.60 23.54
CA THR A 182 -21.57 -20.43 24.19
C THR A 182 -21.12 -20.23 25.64
N SER A 183 -21.05 -18.93 25.99
CA SER A 183 -20.91 -18.33 27.33
C SER A 183 -19.54 -18.49 28.00
N PHE A 184 -18.99 -17.42 28.57
CA PHE A 184 -18.60 -17.33 29.99
C PHE A 184 -18.02 -15.94 30.34
N THR A 185 -18.20 -15.62 31.63
CA THR A 185 -17.93 -14.39 32.36
C THR A 185 -16.44 -14.16 32.65
N SER A 186 -15.96 -12.92 32.55
CA SER A 186 -14.64 -12.52 33.07
C SER A 186 -14.78 -11.69 34.34
N GLU A 187 -14.51 -12.29 35.50
CA GLU A 187 -14.07 -11.59 36.70
C GLU A 187 -12.53 -11.45 36.66
N GLY A 188 -12.01 -10.24 36.87
CA GLY A 188 -10.57 -10.00 37.05
C GLY A 188 -9.99 -8.84 36.24
N SER A 189 -9.79 -7.71 36.93
CA SER A 189 -8.90 -6.55 36.69
C SER A 189 -8.12 -6.42 35.38
N ASP A 190 -8.82 -6.36 34.26
CA ASP A 190 -8.63 -5.44 33.12
C ASP A 190 -9.72 -5.87 32.13
N LYS A 191 -10.86 -5.17 32.11
CA LYS A 191 -12.01 -5.54 31.27
C LYS A 191 -11.64 -5.34 29.79
N LYS A 192 -10.89 -6.26 29.20
CA LYS A 192 -10.74 -6.36 27.76
C LYS A 192 -12.12 -6.62 27.18
N LEU A 193 -12.53 -5.78 26.24
CA LEU A 193 -13.80 -5.92 25.53
C LEU A 193 -13.79 -7.28 24.83
N LEU A 194 -14.83 -8.08 25.01
CA LEU A 194 -14.93 -9.39 24.34
C LEU A 194 -15.52 -9.19 22.94
N CYS A 195 -14.95 -9.87 21.95
CA CYS A 195 -15.52 -9.91 20.61
C CYS A 195 -16.76 -10.81 20.61
N THR A 196 -17.84 -10.33 19.98
CA THR A 196 -19.12 -11.04 19.82
C THR A 196 -19.26 -11.66 18.43
N GLY A 197 -18.53 -11.14 17.44
CA GLY A 197 -18.67 -11.50 16.01
C GLY A 197 -19.87 -10.84 15.34
N SER A 198 -20.56 -9.92 16.02
CA SER A 198 -21.74 -9.17 15.52
C SER A 198 -21.49 -7.67 15.44
N GLU A 199 -20.25 -7.24 15.62
CA GLU A 199 -19.83 -5.85 15.53
C GLU A 199 -20.03 -5.30 14.10
N ASN A 200 -20.34 -4.01 14.00
CA ASN A 200 -20.75 -3.40 12.73
C ASN A 200 -19.55 -2.91 11.91
N LEU A 201 -19.21 -3.65 10.84
CA LEU A 201 -18.15 -3.27 9.89
C LEU A 201 -18.44 -1.96 9.14
N LEU A 202 -19.71 -1.59 8.93
CA LEU A 202 -20.07 -0.34 8.25
C LEU A 202 -19.67 0.90 9.05
N GLY A 203 -19.54 0.76 10.38
CA GLY A 203 -19.14 1.84 11.28
C GLY A 203 -17.63 2.08 11.35
N LEU A 204 -16.82 1.21 10.73
CA LEU A 204 -15.36 1.34 10.76
C LEU A 204 -14.88 2.52 9.93
N LYS A 205 -13.82 3.18 10.43
CA LYS A 205 -13.18 4.29 9.74
C LYS A 205 -12.45 3.78 8.48
N PRO A 206 -12.33 4.58 7.41
CA PRO A 206 -11.65 4.16 6.18
C PRO A 206 -10.18 3.75 6.35
N HIS A 207 -9.47 4.25 7.36
CA HIS A 207 -8.09 3.81 7.64
C HIS A 207 -8.02 2.43 8.31
N VAL A 208 -9.12 1.93 8.88
CA VAL A 208 -9.23 0.58 9.42
C VAL A 208 -9.74 -0.39 8.35
N LEU A 209 -10.77 0.03 7.60
CA LEU A 209 -11.36 -0.78 6.54
C LEU A 209 -11.66 0.08 5.30
N ASP A 210 -10.75 0.06 4.32
CA ASP A 210 -10.93 0.77 3.05
C ASP A 210 -11.57 -0.13 1.98
N VAL A 211 -12.88 -0.01 1.82
CA VAL A 211 -13.65 -0.69 0.75
C VAL A 211 -13.90 0.18 -0.48
N ASN A 212 -13.38 1.41 -0.49
CA ASN A 212 -13.63 2.36 -1.57
C ASN A 212 -12.39 2.58 -2.45
N ASN A 213 -11.24 1.99 -2.11
CA ASN A 213 -9.99 2.25 -2.83
C ASN A 213 -9.28 0.97 -3.28
N PHE A 214 -9.98 0.11 -4.01
CA PHE A 214 -9.43 -1.15 -4.54
C PHE A 214 -8.39 -0.90 -5.66
N ARG A 215 -7.16 -0.56 -5.29
CA ARG A 215 -6.03 -0.37 -6.22
C ARG A 215 -5.13 -1.60 -6.22
N LEU A 216 -4.51 -1.90 -5.07
CA LEU A 216 -3.71 -3.12 -4.90
C LEU A 216 -4.60 -4.37 -4.95
N THR A 217 -5.77 -4.32 -4.32
CA THR A 217 -6.77 -5.39 -4.37
C THR A 217 -7.17 -5.73 -5.81
N ASN A 218 -7.27 -4.74 -6.69
CA ASN A 218 -7.56 -4.96 -8.10
C ASN A 218 -6.40 -5.63 -8.86
N ASN A 219 -5.15 -5.35 -8.48
CA ASN A 219 -4.02 -6.10 -9.04
C ASN A 219 -4.04 -7.56 -8.60
N VAL A 220 -4.41 -7.85 -7.35
CA VAL A 220 -4.57 -9.23 -6.84
C VAL A 220 -5.70 -9.94 -7.59
N TYR A 221 -6.86 -9.28 -7.72
CA TYR A 221 -7.99 -9.78 -8.50
C TYR A 221 -7.59 -10.10 -9.95
N ASN A 222 -6.92 -9.16 -10.63
CA ASN A 222 -6.44 -9.36 -12.00
C ASN A 222 -5.38 -10.47 -12.11
N ALA A 223 -4.53 -10.65 -11.09
CA ALA A 223 -3.54 -11.73 -11.09
C ALA A 223 -4.23 -13.11 -11.02
N ILE A 224 -5.24 -13.26 -10.15
CA ILE A 224 -6.05 -14.48 -10.07
C ILE A 224 -6.76 -14.72 -11.40
N TYR A 225 -7.41 -13.68 -11.96
CA TYR A 225 -8.09 -13.79 -13.26
C TYR A 225 -7.14 -14.15 -14.40
N ALA A 226 -5.94 -13.58 -14.44
CA ALA A 226 -4.93 -13.91 -15.45
C ALA A 226 -4.56 -15.41 -15.38
N THR A 227 -4.32 -15.92 -14.18
CA THR A 227 -4.06 -17.36 -13.97
C THR A 227 -5.27 -18.21 -14.37
N SER A 228 -6.49 -17.82 -13.99
CA SER A 228 -7.71 -18.53 -14.38
C SER A 228 -7.91 -18.55 -15.90
N HIS A 229 -7.63 -17.44 -16.60
CA HIS A 229 -7.69 -17.37 -18.06
C HIS A 229 -6.63 -18.25 -18.72
N ALA A 230 -5.40 -18.28 -18.18
CA ALA A 230 -4.34 -19.16 -18.69
C ALA A 230 -4.73 -20.64 -18.56
N LEU A 231 -5.26 -21.05 -17.39
CA LEU A 231 -5.77 -22.41 -17.18
C LEU A 231 -6.99 -22.73 -18.07
N HIS A 232 -7.90 -21.77 -18.27
CA HIS A 232 -9.03 -21.94 -19.17
C HIS A 232 -8.59 -22.12 -20.63
N ASN A 233 -7.54 -21.42 -21.05
CA ASN A 233 -6.94 -21.56 -22.38
C ASN A 233 -6.28 -22.93 -22.55
N LEU A 234 -5.64 -23.48 -21.51
CA LEU A 234 -5.14 -24.86 -21.53
C LEU A 234 -6.28 -25.87 -21.70
N LEU A 235 -7.39 -25.69 -20.96
CA LEU A 235 -8.56 -26.56 -21.07
C LEU A 235 -9.22 -26.51 -22.45
N SER A 236 -9.29 -25.32 -23.05
CA SER A 236 -9.95 -25.07 -24.35
C SER A 236 -9.00 -25.24 -25.55
N CYS A 237 -7.78 -25.71 -25.32
CA CYS A 237 -6.77 -25.81 -26.36
C CYS A 237 -7.12 -26.89 -27.39
N LEU A 238 -7.09 -26.52 -28.68
CA LEU A 238 -7.33 -27.44 -29.79
C LEU A 238 -5.99 -28.00 -30.31
N PRO A 239 -5.85 -29.34 -30.45
CA PRO A 239 -4.65 -29.94 -31.03
C PRO A 239 -4.30 -29.31 -32.40
N GLY A 240 -3.04 -28.92 -32.57
CA GLY A 240 -2.55 -28.22 -33.77
C GLY A 240 -2.67 -26.70 -33.74
N LYS A 241 -3.31 -26.12 -32.70
CA LYS A 241 -3.42 -24.66 -32.49
C LYS A 241 -2.85 -24.20 -31.14
N GLY A 242 -2.22 -25.10 -30.39
CA GLY A 242 -1.66 -24.77 -29.09
C GLY A 242 -0.39 -23.93 -29.17
N PRO A 243 0.00 -23.25 -28.09
CA PRO A 243 1.14 -22.34 -28.05
C PRO A 243 2.50 -23.07 -27.99
N PHE A 244 2.51 -24.40 -27.89
CA PHE A 244 3.72 -25.20 -27.73
C PHE A 244 4.24 -25.76 -29.07
N VAL A 245 5.41 -26.41 -29.03
CA VAL A 245 6.08 -27.00 -30.18
C VAL A 245 5.11 -27.87 -30.99
N ASN A 246 5.12 -27.72 -32.32
CA ASN A 246 4.21 -28.41 -33.24
C ASN A 246 2.72 -28.13 -33.01
N GLY A 247 2.37 -26.99 -32.41
CA GLY A 247 0.97 -26.63 -32.13
C GLY A 247 0.34 -27.51 -31.06
N THR A 248 1.16 -28.12 -30.20
CA THR A 248 0.69 -29.04 -29.14
C THR A 248 0.03 -28.26 -28.00
N CYS A 249 -0.82 -28.96 -27.26
CA CYS A 249 -1.53 -28.45 -26.09
C CYS A 249 -1.00 -29.16 -24.84
N ALA A 250 -0.87 -28.41 -23.75
CA ALA A 250 -0.67 -29.01 -22.43
C ALA A 250 -2.02 -29.46 -21.85
N THR A 251 -2.00 -30.44 -20.96
CA THR A 251 -3.21 -30.99 -20.32
C THR A 251 -3.42 -30.35 -18.95
N ILE A 252 -4.66 -30.02 -18.61
CA ILE A 252 -4.99 -29.40 -17.32
C ILE A 252 -4.69 -30.30 -16.11
N HIS A 253 -4.61 -31.62 -16.31
CA HIS A 253 -4.37 -32.58 -15.23
C HIS A 253 -2.87 -32.78 -14.89
N ASP A 254 -1.95 -32.42 -15.79
CA ASP A 254 -0.50 -32.63 -15.58
C ASP A 254 0.34 -31.47 -16.19
N PHE A 255 -0.21 -30.25 -16.16
CA PHE A 255 0.54 -29.08 -16.61
C PHE A 255 1.70 -28.79 -15.66
N ARG A 256 2.76 -28.19 -16.22
CA ARG A 256 3.92 -27.69 -15.48
C ARG A 256 3.80 -26.17 -15.30
N PRO A 257 4.36 -25.58 -14.24
CA PRO A 257 4.26 -24.14 -14.01
C PRO A 257 4.71 -23.26 -15.17
N TRP A 258 5.68 -23.70 -15.99
CA TRP A 258 6.14 -22.94 -17.16
C TRP A 258 5.12 -22.91 -18.33
N GLN A 259 4.09 -23.75 -18.28
CA GLN A 259 3.03 -23.85 -19.30
C GLN A 259 1.86 -22.90 -19.02
N VAL A 260 1.89 -22.17 -17.90
CA VAL A 260 0.85 -21.22 -17.43
C VAL A 260 1.46 -19.84 -17.29
#